data_AF-A0A8T5DZ04-F1
#
_entry.id   AF-A0A8T5DZ04-F1
#
_cell.length_a   1.000
_cell.length_b   1.000
_cell.length_c   1.000
_cell.angle_alpha   90.00
_cell.angle_beta   90.00
_cell.angle_gamma   90.00
#
_symmetry.space_group_name_H-M   'P 1'
#
loop_
_entity.id
_entity.type
_entity.pdbx_description
1 polymer ?
#
loop_
_entity_poly.entity_id
_entity_poly.type
_entity_poly.pdbx_seq_one_letter_code
_entity_poly.pdbx_strand_id
1 'polypeptide(L)'
;MDVEDVKKQIAELQSQVDASKKQTTEERLANIEKELNAMKDRYIRLLEHTIESNGNRKSETSNRISKGSPNVQLDKFQLLILLNQSKADTPEFAVSSTQLKQAFSINKTERTIRDKLSTLEVMNLVSSRGQKPKLYFLTPKGLQIISQQQRGLMQTL
;
A
#
# COMPACT_ATOMS: atom_id res chain seq x y z
N MET A 1 -18.08 59.37 16.83
CA MET A 1 -17.31 58.30 16.16
C MET A 1 -17.54 58.53 14.69
N ASP A 2 -16.52 59.01 13.99
CA ASP A 2 -16.68 59.42 12.60
C ASP A 2 -16.72 58.19 11.69
N VAL A 3 -17.40 58.32 10.54
CA VAL A 3 -17.53 57.23 9.55
C VAL A 3 -16.15 56.75 9.06
N GLU A 4 -15.16 57.64 9.04
CA GLU A 4 -13.77 57.31 8.73
C GLU A 4 -13.08 56.48 9.82
N ASP A 5 -13.41 56.69 11.11
CA ASP A 5 -12.90 55.87 12.20
C ASP A 5 -13.42 54.43 12.08
N VAL A 6 -14.69 54.27 11.73
CA VAL A 6 -15.32 52.95 11.53
C VAL A 6 -14.71 52.21 10.34
N LYS A 7 -14.46 52.89 9.22
CA LYS A 7 -13.79 52.28 8.06
C LYS A 7 -12.37 51.82 8.40
N LYS A 8 -11.62 52.64 9.14
CA LYS A 8 -10.27 52.30 9.59
C LYS A 8 -10.27 51.06 10.49
N GLN A 9 -11.25 50.96 11.38
CA GLN A 9 -11.42 49.81 12.27
C GLN A 9 -11.79 48.52 11.52
N ILE A 10 -12.63 48.61 10.48
CA ILE A 10 -12.98 47.47 9.62
C ILE A 10 -11.75 46.96 8.85
N ALA A 11 -10.95 47.87 8.27
CA ALA A 11 -9.74 47.50 7.54
C ALA A 11 -8.71 46.81 8.44
N GLU A 12 -8.57 47.27 9.68
CA GLU A 12 -7.67 46.69 10.67
C GLU A 12 -8.12 45.27 11.08
N LEU A 13 -9.41 45.07 11.32
CA LEU A 13 -9.98 43.76 11.62
C LEU A 13 -9.84 42.77 10.45
N GLN A 14 -10.01 43.23 9.20
CA GLN A 14 -9.81 42.39 8.02
C GLN A 14 -8.34 41.95 7.89
N SER A 15 -7.39 42.86 8.12
CA SER A 15 -5.97 42.54 8.12
C SER A 15 -5.60 41.49 9.18
N GLN A 16 -6.17 41.59 10.38
CA GLN A 16 -5.97 40.59 11.45
C GLN A 16 -6.55 39.22 11.11
N VAL A 17 -7.74 39.18 10.49
CA VAL A 17 -8.38 37.93 10.06
C VAL A 17 -7.54 37.22 8.99
N ASP A 18 -7.01 37.96 8.03
CA ASP A 18 -6.19 37.38 6.96
C ASP A 18 -4.83 36.89 7.47
N ALA A 19 -4.22 37.61 8.41
CA ALA A 19 -3.00 37.15 9.09
C ALA A 19 -3.22 35.86 9.88
N SER A 20 -4.33 35.76 10.64
CA SER A 20 -4.67 34.56 11.42
C SER A 20 -4.97 33.34 10.54
N LYS A 21 -5.68 33.53 9.42
CA LYS A 21 -5.92 32.48 8.41
C LYS A 21 -4.61 31.97 7.81
N LYS A 22 -3.69 32.88 7.47
CA LYS A 22 -2.40 32.50 6.88
C LYS A 22 -1.55 31.68 7.85
N GLN A 23 -1.48 32.11 9.11
CA GLN A 23 -0.74 31.40 10.15
C GLN A 23 -1.28 29.98 10.40
N THR A 24 -2.61 29.83 10.49
CA THR A 24 -3.23 28.50 10.69
C THR A 24 -3.04 27.56 9.49
N THR A 25 -2.99 28.08 8.27
CA THR A 25 -2.67 27.26 7.08
C THR A 25 -1.21 26.83 7.04
N GLU A 26 -0.28 27.71 7.41
CA GLU A 26 1.16 27.40 7.46
C GLU A 26 1.48 26.36 8.55
N GLU A 27 0.87 26.49 9.74
CA GLU A 27 1.00 25.51 10.82
C GLU A 27 0.44 24.13 10.44
N ARG A 28 -0.69 24.08 9.72
CA ARG A 28 -1.25 22.82 9.20
C ARG A 28 -0.35 22.16 8.16
N LEU A 29 0.22 22.93 7.24
CA LEU A 29 1.14 22.40 6.23
C LEU A 29 2.42 21.84 6.86
N ALA A 30 3.00 22.56 7.83
CA ALA A 30 4.18 22.10 8.57
C ALA A 30 3.92 20.78 9.32
N ASN A 31 2.73 20.60 9.90
CA ASN A 31 2.36 19.34 10.56
C ASN A 31 2.22 18.18 9.56
N ILE A 32 1.62 18.41 8.39
CA ILE A 32 1.49 17.39 7.34
C ILE A 32 2.88 16.99 6.80
N GLU A 33 3.77 17.95 6.59
CA GLU A 33 5.16 17.68 6.18
C GLU A 33 5.92 16.85 7.22
N LYS A 34 5.71 17.15 8.51
CA LYS A 34 6.31 16.39 9.61
C LYS A 34 5.79 14.95 9.66
N GLU A 35 4.49 14.74 9.51
CA GLU A 35 3.89 13.40 9.45
C GLU A 35 4.37 12.61 8.22
N LEU A 36 4.48 13.27 7.07
CA LEU A 36 4.98 12.67 5.84
C LEU A 36 6.43 12.23 5.99
N ASN A 37 7.29 13.07 6.59
CA ASN A 37 8.68 12.71 6.85
C ASN A 37 8.79 11.57 7.88
N ALA A 38 7.99 11.60 8.95
CA ALA A 38 7.93 10.49 9.90
C ALA A 38 7.49 9.17 9.24
N MET A 39 6.58 9.23 8.27
CA MET A 39 6.15 8.05 7.50
C MET A 39 7.28 7.55 6.58
N LYS A 40 8.00 8.45 5.90
CA LYS A 40 9.16 8.10 5.07
C LYS A 40 10.25 7.42 5.90
N ASP A 41 10.57 7.95 7.07
CA ASP A 41 11.57 7.36 7.96
C ASP A 41 11.18 5.96 8.43
N ARG A 42 9.90 5.75 8.77
CA ARG A 42 9.38 4.42 9.12
C ARG A 42 9.51 3.43 7.96
N TYR A 43 9.22 3.89 6.74
CA TYR A 43 9.34 3.06 5.55
C TYR A 43 10.81 2.70 5.25
N ILE A 44 11.74 3.65 5.40
CA ILE A 44 13.18 3.39 5.25
C ILE A 44 13.65 2.35 6.26
N ARG A 45 13.29 2.49 7.54
CA ARG A 45 13.64 1.50 8.58
C ARG A 45 13.06 0.12 8.30
N LEU A 46 11.83 0.05 7.77
CA LEU A 46 11.23 -1.22 7.38
C LEU A 46 11.99 -1.88 6.23
N LEU A 47 12.45 -1.09 5.26
CA LEU A 47 13.29 -1.58 4.16
C LEU A 47 14.64 -2.07 4.68
N GLU A 48 15.31 -1.32 5.56
CA GLU A 48 16.57 -1.71 6.19
C GLU A 48 16.42 -3.02 6.96
N HIS A 49 15.41 -3.13 7.82
CA HIS A 49 15.12 -4.35 8.57
C HIS A 49 14.85 -5.55 7.66
N THR A 50 14.18 -5.34 6.52
CA THR A 50 13.92 -6.38 5.52
C THR A 50 15.22 -6.82 4.82
N ILE A 51 16.13 -5.89 4.56
CA ILE A 51 17.45 -6.17 3.97
C ILE A 51 18.31 -6.95 4.97
N GLU A 52 18.39 -6.51 6.22
CA GLU A 52 19.13 -7.18 7.29
C GLU A 52 18.61 -8.59 7.57
N SER A 53 17.29 -8.77 7.62
CA SER A 53 16.64 -10.06 7.81
C SER A 53 16.90 -11.05 6.66
N ASN A 54 17.12 -10.54 5.43
CA ASN A 54 17.43 -11.35 4.26
C ASN A 54 18.95 -11.56 4.05
N GLY A 55 19.80 -10.71 4.64
CA GLY A 55 21.26 -10.80 4.56
C GLY A 55 21.87 -11.97 5.33
N ASN A 56 21.15 -12.56 6.29
CA ASN A 56 21.65 -13.66 7.13
C ASN A 56 21.35 -15.08 6.60
N ARG A 57 20.78 -15.21 5.39
CA ARG A 57 20.62 -16.52 4.74
C ARG A 57 21.81 -16.80 3.84
N LYS A 58 22.80 -17.55 4.36
CA LYS A 58 23.89 -18.13 3.56
C LYS A 58 23.30 -18.89 2.38
N SER A 59 23.48 -18.36 1.17
CA SER A 59 23.13 -19.03 -0.07
C SER A 59 24.23 -20.03 -0.43
N GLU A 60 23.90 -21.31 -0.47
CA GLU A 60 24.60 -22.22 -1.37
C GLU A 60 24.09 -21.97 -2.79
N THR A 61 25.02 -22.11 -3.75
CA THR A 61 24.87 -22.03 -5.23
C THR A 61 24.95 -20.65 -5.91
N SER A 62 26.20 -20.18 -5.90
CA SER A 62 26.99 -19.58 -6.99
C SER A 62 26.38 -19.41 -8.40
N ASN A 63 26.59 -18.19 -8.91
CA ASN A 63 26.85 -17.76 -10.30
C ASN A 63 25.70 -17.73 -11.33
N ARG A 64 25.13 -16.54 -11.51
CA ARG A 64 25.29 -15.74 -12.75
C ARG A 64 24.78 -14.30 -12.59
N ILE A 65 25.62 -13.37 -12.99
CA ILE A 65 25.40 -11.92 -12.99
C ILE A 65 24.41 -11.54 -14.10
N SER A 66 23.29 -10.88 -13.77
CA SER A 66 22.76 -9.79 -14.59
C SER A 66 21.92 -8.83 -13.73
N LYS A 67 22.15 -7.53 -13.94
CA LYS A 67 21.40 -6.42 -13.35
C LYS A 67 19.93 -6.52 -13.78
N GLY A 68 18.98 -6.53 -12.85
CA GLY A 68 17.57 -6.37 -13.20
C GLY A 68 16.56 -6.88 -12.18
N SER A 69 15.92 -5.94 -11.48
CA SER A 69 14.74 -6.08 -10.60
C SER A 69 14.91 -6.96 -9.35
N PRO A 70 14.37 -6.54 -8.18
CA PRO A 70 14.29 -7.45 -7.05
C PRO A 70 13.43 -8.63 -7.48
N ASN A 71 14.02 -9.82 -7.50
CA ASN A 71 13.31 -11.07 -7.72
C ASN A 71 12.44 -11.30 -6.48
N VAL A 72 11.29 -10.63 -6.44
CA VAL A 72 10.28 -10.89 -5.42
C VAL A 72 9.78 -12.30 -5.73
N GLN A 73 10.28 -13.27 -4.97
CA GLN A 73 9.67 -14.58 -4.89
C GLN A 73 8.22 -14.32 -4.53
N LEU A 74 7.31 -14.64 -5.44
CA LEU A 74 5.89 -14.33 -5.27
C LEU A 74 5.35 -15.17 -4.11
N ASP A 75 5.51 -14.69 -2.89
CA ASP A 75 5.07 -15.43 -1.71
C ASP A 75 3.54 -15.55 -1.79
N LYS A 76 3.00 -16.68 -1.32
CA LYS A 76 1.55 -16.95 -1.34
C LYS A 76 0.78 -15.79 -0.70
N PHE A 77 1.37 -15.17 0.32
CA PHE A 77 0.81 -14.00 0.98
C PHE A 77 0.80 -12.73 0.11
N GLN A 78 1.80 -12.54 -0.75
CA GLN A 78 1.87 -11.36 -1.60
C GLN A 78 0.66 -11.29 -2.54
N LEU A 79 0.26 -12.41 -3.15
CA LEU A 79 -0.93 -12.45 -4.02
C LEU A 79 -2.23 -12.12 -3.27
N LEU A 80 -2.34 -12.53 -2.01
CA LEU A 80 -3.50 -12.19 -1.17
C LEU A 80 -3.56 -10.68 -0.91
N ILE A 81 -2.41 -10.04 -0.63
CA ILE A 81 -2.33 -8.59 -0.49
C ILE A 81 -2.71 -7.89 -1.80
N LEU A 82 -2.18 -8.35 -2.94
CA LEU A 82 -2.46 -7.73 -4.23
C LEU A 82 -3.96 -7.79 -4.59
N LEU A 83 -4.62 -8.91 -4.31
CA LEU A 83 -6.08 -9.04 -4.45
C LEU A 83 -6.83 -8.07 -3.52
N ASN A 84 -6.35 -7.88 -2.30
CA ASN A 84 -6.96 -6.94 -1.36
C ASN A 84 -6.77 -5.48 -1.82
N GLN A 85 -5.60 -5.14 -2.35
CA GLN A 85 -5.31 -3.82 -2.90
C GLN A 85 -6.14 -3.52 -4.15
N SER A 86 -6.41 -4.53 -4.98
CA SER A 86 -7.32 -4.41 -6.12
C SER A 86 -8.81 -4.42 -5.74
N LYS A 87 -9.14 -4.42 -4.44
CA LYS A 87 -10.53 -4.51 -3.94
C LYS A 87 -11.28 -5.73 -4.47
N ALA A 88 -10.56 -6.82 -4.73
CA ALA A 88 -11.15 -8.08 -5.16
C ALA A 88 -11.58 -8.89 -3.92
N ASP A 89 -12.38 -8.30 -3.05
CA ASP A 89 -12.93 -8.90 -1.83
C ASP A 89 -14.30 -9.55 -2.04
N THR A 90 -14.92 -9.27 -3.18
CA THR A 90 -16.24 -9.77 -3.57
C THR A 90 -16.20 -10.36 -4.98
N PRO A 91 -17.16 -11.23 -5.34
CA PRO A 91 -17.25 -11.77 -6.69
C PRO A 91 -17.32 -10.67 -7.75
N GLU A 92 -18.06 -9.59 -7.51
CA GLU A 92 -18.31 -8.49 -8.44
C GLU A 92 -17.01 -7.82 -8.91
N PHE A 93 -16.07 -7.64 -7.99
CA PHE A 93 -14.75 -7.05 -8.22
C PHE A 93 -13.64 -8.08 -8.47
N ALA A 94 -13.99 -9.32 -8.82
CA ALA A 94 -13.01 -10.35 -9.12
C ALA A 94 -12.08 -9.96 -10.29
N VAL A 95 -10.79 -10.25 -10.15
CA VAL A 95 -9.74 -9.84 -11.10
C VAL A 95 -9.04 -11.04 -11.72
N SER A 96 -8.65 -10.90 -12.99
CA SER A 96 -7.86 -11.93 -13.69
C SER A 96 -6.38 -11.88 -13.33
N SER A 97 -5.66 -12.98 -13.57
CA SER A 97 -4.20 -13.03 -13.46
C SER A 97 -3.50 -12.00 -14.36
N THR A 98 -4.07 -11.71 -15.53
CA THR A 98 -3.53 -10.72 -16.48
C THR A 98 -3.70 -9.29 -15.93
N GLN A 99 -4.88 -8.97 -15.40
CA GLN A 99 -5.14 -7.68 -14.75
C GLN A 99 -4.23 -7.46 -13.54
N LEU A 100 -4.06 -8.46 -12.67
CA LEU A 100 -3.13 -8.39 -11.55
C LEU A 100 -1.68 -8.17 -12.01
N LYS A 101 -1.26 -8.88 -13.05
CA LYS A 101 0.08 -8.73 -13.62
C LYS A 101 0.33 -7.30 -14.11
N GLN A 102 -0.63 -6.74 -14.85
CA GLN A 102 -0.53 -5.41 -15.45
C GLN A 102 -0.62 -4.31 -14.39
N ALA A 103 -1.58 -4.40 -13.45
CA ALA A 103 -1.80 -3.38 -12.43
C ALA A 103 -0.61 -3.24 -11.45
N PHE A 104 0.07 -4.35 -11.16
CA PHE A 104 1.14 -4.38 -10.16
C PHE A 104 2.53 -4.69 -10.75
N SER A 105 2.69 -4.61 -12.08
CA SER A 105 3.95 -4.84 -12.79
C SER A 105 4.68 -6.12 -12.33
N ILE A 106 3.91 -7.22 -12.15
CA ILE A 106 4.45 -8.47 -11.61
C ILE A 106 5.41 -9.09 -12.62
N ASN A 107 6.69 -9.21 -12.24
CA ASN A 107 7.73 -9.83 -13.07
C ASN A 107 7.66 -11.37 -13.06
N LYS A 108 6.48 -11.93 -13.38
CA LYS A 108 6.22 -13.36 -13.54
C LYS A 108 5.27 -13.59 -14.73
N THR A 109 5.29 -14.82 -15.26
CA THR A 109 4.35 -15.17 -16.33
C THR A 109 2.93 -15.22 -15.80
N GLU A 110 1.94 -14.96 -16.67
CA GLU A 110 0.53 -15.09 -16.29
C GLU A 110 0.22 -16.52 -15.81
N ARG A 111 0.81 -17.53 -16.46
CA ARG A 111 0.73 -18.94 -16.04
C ARG A 111 1.17 -19.12 -14.60
N THR A 112 2.33 -18.59 -14.23
CA THR A 112 2.84 -18.68 -12.84
C THR A 112 1.91 -18.02 -11.82
N ILE A 113 1.34 -16.86 -12.17
CA ILE A 113 0.39 -16.15 -11.28
C ILE A 113 -0.88 -16.99 -11.12
N ARG A 114 -1.42 -17.52 -12.21
CA ARG A 114 -2.59 -18.39 -12.22
C ARG A 114 -2.38 -19.67 -11.42
N ASP A 115 -1.24 -20.34 -11.58
CA ASP A 115 -0.93 -21.58 -10.85
C ASP A 115 -0.87 -21.33 -9.34
N LYS A 116 -0.33 -20.17 -8.92
CA LYS A 116 -0.31 -19.75 -7.51
C LYS A 116 -1.70 -19.39 -7.00
N LEU A 117 -2.51 -18.69 -7.77
CA LEU A 117 -3.90 -18.40 -7.43
C LEU A 117 -4.74 -19.68 -7.29
N SER A 118 -4.53 -20.66 -8.17
CA SER A 118 -5.15 -22.00 -8.05
C SER A 118 -4.71 -22.72 -6.78
N THR A 119 -3.46 -22.56 -6.35
CA THR A 119 -3.00 -23.12 -5.06
C THR A 119 -3.70 -22.45 -3.88
N LEU A 120 -3.86 -21.13 -3.91
CA LEU A 120 -4.60 -20.37 -2.88
C LEU A 120 -6.10 -20.72 -2.86
N GLU A 121 -6.65 -21.06 -4.01
CA GLU A 121 -8.03 -21.54 -4.16
C GLU A 121 -8.22 -22.91 -3.50
N VAL A 122 -7.29 -23.85 -3.72
CA VAL A 122 -7.29 -25.15 -3.00
C VAL A 122 -7.20 -24.96 -1.48
N MET A 123 -6.49 -23.94 -1.02
CA MET A 123 -6.40 -23.60 0.41
C MET A 123 -7.64 -22.86 0.96
N ASN A 124 -8.62 -22.60 0.10
CA ASN A 124 -9.84 -21.84 0.37
C ASN A 124 -9.55 -20.41 0.88
N LEU A 125 -8.49 -19.78 0.35
CA LEU A 125 -8.13 -18.38 0.66
C LEU A 125 -8.63 -17.43 -0.43
N VAL A 126 -8.71 -17.93 -1.66
CA VAL A 126 -9.22 -17.24 -2.85
C VAL A 126 -10.33 -18.08 -3.44
N SER A 127 -11.33 -17.46 -4.02
CA SER A 127 -12.35 -18.12 -4.84
C SER A 127 -12.30 -17.56 -6.25
N SER A 128 -12.90 -18.27 -7.18
CA SER A 128 -12.90 -17.86 -8.58
C SER A 128 -14.29 -17.87 -9.20
N ARG A 129 -14.44 -17.11 -10.30
CA ARG A 129 -15.62 -17.12 -11.16
C ARG A 129 -15.23 -17.03 -12.62
N GLY A 130 -16.11 -17.51 -13.49
CA GLY A 130 -15.91 -17.48 -14.94
C GLY A 130 -14.96 -18.57 -15.43
N GLN A 131 -15.15 -18.97 -16.68
CA GLN A 131 -14.36 -20.03 -17.33
C GLN A 131 -13.12 -19.48 -18.04
N LYS A 132 -13.26 -18.39 -18.82
CA LYS A 132 -12.16 -17.73 -19.55
C LYS A 132 -12.46 -16.23 -19.80
N PRO A 133 -11.65 -15.28 -19.30
CA PRO A 133 -10.58 -15.47 -18.33
C PRO A 133 -11.14 -15.84 -16.94
N LYS A 134 -10.42 -16.71 -16.21
CA LYS A 134 -10.76 -17.04 -14.82
C LYS A 134 -10.48 -15.81 -13.94
N LEU A 135 -11.48 -15.38 -13.19
CA LEU A 135 -11.41 -14.23 -12.29
C LEU A 135 -11.30 -14.71 -10.85
N TYR A 136 -10.51 -14.02 -10.03
CA TYR A 136 -10.18 -14.42 -8.67
C TYR A 136 -10.55 -13.31 -7.68
N PHE A 137 -11.04 -13.69 -6.51
CA PHE A 137 -11.40 -12.79 -5.41
C PHE A 137 -11.11 -13.46 -4.05
N LEU A 138 -10.94 -12.67 -3.00
CA LEU A 138 -10.65 -13.15 -1.66
C LEU A 138 -11.88 -13.78 -1.03
N THR A 139 -11.65 -14.87 -0.30
CA THR A 139 -12.66 -15.45 0.59
C THR A 139 -12.62 -14.75 1.95
N PRO A 140 -13.64 -14.91 2.82
CA PRO A 140 -13.58 -14.43 4.21
C PRO A 140 -12.34 -14.95 4.96
N LYS A 141 -11.93 -16.20 4.70
CA LYS A 141 -10.71 -16.79 5.28
C LYS A 141 -9.44 -16.10 4.77
N GLY A 142 -9.38 -15.78 3.48
CA GLY A 142 -8.28 -15.01 2.89
C GLY A 142 -8.13 -13.62 3.52
N LEU A 143 -9.25 -12.91 3.67
CA LEU A 143 -9.30 -11.60 4.34
C LEU A 143 -8.84 -11.68 5.80
N GLN A 144 -9.24 -12.73 6.52
CA GLN A 144 -8.82 -12.95 7.90
C GLN A 144 -7.30 -13.17 8.00
N ILE A 145 -6.70 -13.98 7.12
CA ILE A 145 -5.24 -14.20 7.12
C ILE A 145 -4.49 -12.89 6.86
N ILE A 146 -4.94 -12.08 5.90
CA ILE A 146 -4.37 -10.74 5.65
C ILE A 146 -4.44 -9.89 6.91
N SER A 147 -5.61 -9.84 7.54
CA SER A 147 -5.83 -9.06 8.76
C SER A 147 -4.99 -9.54 9.94
N GLN A 148 -4.77 -10.84 10.06
CA GLN A 148 -3.95 -11.44 11.12
C GLN A 148 -2.47 -11.14 10.90
N GLN A 149 -1.96 -11.24 9.68
CA GLN A 149 -0.58 -10.89 9.40
C GLN A 149 -0.31 -9.39 9.59
N GLN A 150 -1.24 -8.52 9.19
CA GLN A 150 -1.14 -7.08 9.46
C GLN A 150 -1.14 -6.76 10.96
N ARG A 151 -1.97 -7.46 11.75
CA ARG A 151 -2.00 -7.31 13.21
C ARG A 151 -0.79 -7.90 13.92
N GLY A 152 -0.28 -9.04 13.46
CA GLY A 152 0.92 -9.67 13.99
C GLY A 152 2.15 -8.78 13.81
N LEU A 153 2.27 -8.12 12.66
CA LEU A 153 3.32 -7.11 12.41
C LEU A 153 3.21 -5.89 13.33
N MET A 154 2.00 -5.53 13.79
CA MET A 154 1.77 -4.41 14.71
C MET A 154 1.98 -4.76 16.19
N GLN A 155 2.00 -6.05 16.56
CA GLN A 155 2.27 -6.49 17.95
C GLN A 155 3.76 -6.72 18.23
N THR A 156 4.58 -6.82 17.19
CA THR A 156 6.04 -6.99 17.29
C THR A 156 6.82 -5.69 17.08
N LEU A 157 6.13 -4.56 16.94
CA LEU A 157 6.68 -3.19 16.89
C LEU A 157 6.34 -2.48 18.20
#